data_AF-A0AAV8GZF6-F1
#
_entry.id   AF-A0AAV8GZF6-F1
#
_cell.length_a   1.000
_cell.length_b   1.000
_cell.length_c   1.000
_cell.angle_alpha   90.00
_cell.angle_beta   90.00
_cell.angle_gamma   90.00
#
_symmetry.space_group_name_H-M   'P 1'
#
loop_
_entity.id
_entity.type
_entity.pdbx_description
1 polymer ?
#
loop_
_entity_poly.entity_id
_entity_poly.type
_entity_poly.pdbx_seq_one_letter_code
_entity_poly.pdbx_strand_id
1 'polypeptide(L)'
;MAAVSKRGRGRKALNAVTENDVNISAGNTEISEKDTIAAILSPSKAKNAKSKKKVEASMETSAPAFVDELEKLQAQLQQLQIEKSKTEEMLKEKDEILKKKDEEQEKLQAELKKLQRVKEFKPTVSFPLVKSLVEKEQEGKDKKKKNNKSTLKKPCPAYALWLKDQWTEIKQENPEVDFKEISNSLAAKWKGISAEEKKPYEDKYQEEKEAYLQVVGKEKREIEAMKLLEEDQMQKTAMELLEQYLKYKQEADDLCKKKSRKEKDPLKPKQPMSAFFIFSNERRATLLAENKNVVEVAKITGEEWKAMSEKKKAPYEEIARKQKEEYKQQMEIYNQKKLEETAALEKEEEEQKKLLKQEALQLLKKKEKTENIIKKTKENRQKKKQKEESDPNKPKKPASSFILFSKETRKQLQEERPDTANSTINALITVKWKELSEEEKQKWNAKAAEGMAEYKKEMEEYNKSKPSTSN
;
A
#
# COMPACT_ATOMS: atom_id res chain seq x y z
N MET A 1 -58.30 -0.01 0.03
CA MET A 1 -58.74 -1.41 0.16
C MET A 1 -58.51 -2.11 -1.17
N ALA A 2 -57.58 -3.05 -1.24
CA ALA A 2 -57.47 -4.00 -2.36
C ALA A 2 -56.72 -5.24 -1.88
N ALA A 3 -57.39 -6.39 -2.02
CA ALA A 3 -56.93 -7.73 -1.70
C ALA A 3 -55.86 -8.21 -2.69
N VAL A 4 -54.97 -9.14 -2.27
CA VAL A 4 -54.51 -10.25 -3.14
C VAL A 4 -54.18 -11.49 -2.29
N SER A 5 -54.62 -12.62 -2.81
CA SER A 5 -54.76 -13.95 -2.23
C SER A 5 -53.53 -14.85 -2.46
N LYS A 6 -53.35 -15.84 -1.57
CA LYS A 6 -52.50 -17.03 -1.74
C LYS A 6 -53.09 -18.02 -2.77
N ARG A 7 -52.21 -18.72 -3.50
CA ARG A 7 -52.23 -20.08 -4.11
C ARG A 7 -51.27 -20.04 -5.32
N GLY A 8 -50.36 -20.96 -5.65
CA GLY A 8 -50.21 -22.38 -5.31
C GLY A 8 -50.18 -23.21 -6.61
N ARG A 9 -49.13 -24.04 -6.76
CA ARG A 9 -48.90 -25.17 -7.73
C ARG A 9 -48.19 -24.89 -9.06
N GLY A 10 -47.11 -25.64 -9.27
CA GLY A 10 -46.38 -25.76 -10.54
C GLY A 10 -46.85 -26.90 -11.44
N ARG A 11 -46.09 -27.13 -12.52
CA ARG A 11 -46.10 -28.34 -13.36
C ARG A 11 -44.70 -28.59 -13.97
N LYS A 12 -44.29 -29.87 -13.95
CA LYS A 12 -43.27 -30.52 -14.81
C LYS A 12 -43.77 -30.52 -16.28
N ALA A 13 -43.07 -30.86 -17.37
CA ALA A 13 -41.89 -31.68 -17.67
C ALA A 13 -41.49 -31.40 -19.16
N LEU A 14 -40.27 -31.74 -19.61
CA LEU A 14 -40.00 -32.78 -20.64
C LEU A 14 -38.57 -32.69 -21.21
N ASN A 15 -38.02 -33.89 -21.43
CA ASN A 15 -36.71 -34.20 -22.01
C ASN A 15 -36.64 -33.91 -23.51
N ALA A 16 -35.43 -33.70 -24.02
CA ALA A 16 -35.05 -34.12 -25.36
C ALA A 16 -33.62 -34.69 -25.33
N VAL A 17 -33.53 -35.98 -25.65
CA VAL A 17 -32.33 -36.74 -26.00
C VAL A 17 -32.13 -36.59 -27.50
N THR A 18 -30.89 -36.41 -27.95
CA THR A 18 -30.45 -36.90 -29.27
C THR A 18 -29.05 -37.48 -29.12
N GLU A 19 -28.98 -38.81 -29.15
CA GLU A 19 -27.79 -39.58 -29.49
C GLU A 19 -27.46 -39.38 -30.97
N ASN A 20 -26.17 -39.48 -31.31
CA ASN A 20 -25.74 -40.27 -32.46
C ASN A 20 -24.25 -40.62 -32.34
N ASP A 21 -24.04 -41.93 -32.31
CA ASP A 21 -22.79 -42.67 -32.35
C ASP A 21 -21.97 -42.41 -33.62
N VAL A 22 -20.65 -42.47 -33.51
CA VAL A 22 -19.83 -43.21 -34.49
C VAL A 22 -18.75 -44.00 -33.74
N ASN A 23 -18.99 -45.31 -33.73
CA ASN A 23 -18.12 -46.38 -33.31
C ASN A 23 -17.21 -46.76 -34.50
N ILE A 24 -15.89 -46.82 -34.32
CA ILE A 24 -15.00 -47.62 -35.18
C ILE A 24 -14.08 -48.42 -34.25
N SER A 25 -14.18 -49.73 -34.40
CA SER A 25 -13.50 -50.75 -33.62
C SER A 25 -12.39 -51.41 -34.44
N ALA A 26 -11.37 -51.86 -33.71
CA ALA A 26 -10.48 -53.00 -33.93
C ALA A 26 -9.34 -52.93 -34.98
N GLY A 27 -8.15 -53.30 -34.48
CA GLY A 27 -6.99 -53.68 -35.29
C GLY A 27 -5.76 -53.96 -34.43
N ASN A 28 -5.70 -55.16 -33.83
CA ASN A 28 -4.50 -55.76 -33.22
C ASN A 28 -3.34 -55.86 -34.23
N THR A 29 -2.10 -55.68 -33.78
CA THR A 29 -0.99 -56.63 -34.03
C THR A 29 0.17 -56.37 -33.08
N GLU A 30 0.65 -57.46 -32.48
CA GLU A 30 1.80 -57.62 -31.58
C GLU A 30 3.16 -57.53 -32.32
N ILE A 31 4.22 -57.61 -31.50
CA ILE A 31 5.64 -58.04 -31.72
C ILE A 31 6.57 -56.93 -31.18
N SER A 32 7.04 -57.01 -29.93
CA SER A 32 8.15 -57.83 -29.37
C SER A 32 9.51 -57.13 -29.45
N GLU A 33 10.09 -56.83 -28.28
CA GLU A 33 11.42 -57.22 -27.78
C GLU A 33 11.76 -56.37 -26.53
N LYS A 34 11.79 -56.97 -25.32
CA LYS A 34 13.00 -57.42 -24.56
C LYS A 34 13.85 -56.23 -24.05
N ASP A 35 14.36 -56.15 -22.81
CA ASP A 35 14.63 -57.14 -21.77
C ASP A 35 15.03 -56.41 -20.45
N THR A 36 14.95 -57.12 -19.31
CA THR A 36 15.79 -57.01 -18.07
C THR A 36 15.66 -55.77 -17.15
N ILE A 37 15.56 -55.80 -15.81
CA ILE A 37 15.71 -56.77 -14.70
C ILE A 37 14.94 -56.19 -13.49
N ALA A 38 14.15 -57.00 -12.77
CA ALA A 38 13.91 -56.81 -11.33
C ALA A 38 13.46 -58.14 -10.71
N ALA A 39 14.37 -58.76 -9.97
CA ALA A 39 14.12 -59.95 -9.19
C ALA A 39 14.63 -59.74 -7.76
N ILE A 40 14.03 -60.49 -6.83
CA ILE A 40 14.53 -60.84 -5.47
C ILE A 40 14.19 -59.79 -4.39
N LEU A 41 13.43 -60.04 -3.30
CA LEU A 41 12.92 -61.27 -2.66
C LEU A 41 11.79 -60.93 -1.65
N SER A 42 10.85 -61.85 -1.46
CA SER A 42 9.96 -61.95 -0.28
C SER A 42 10.50 -62.99 0.72
N PRO A 43 10.05 -62.99 1.99
CA PRO A 43 10.14 -64.20 2.82
C PRO A 43 8.77 -64.67 3.37
N SER A 44 8.51 -65.97 3.24
CA SER A 44 7.45 -66.71 3.94
C SER A 44 8.01 -67.96 4.64
N LYS A 45 7.66 -68.07 5.92
CA LYS A 45 7.65 -69.22 6.86
C LYS A 45 7.98 -70.65 6.35
N ALA A 46 8.78 -71.39 7.13
CA ALA A 46 8.52 -72.75 7.67
C ALA A 46 9.71 -73.19 8.55
N LYS A 47 9.55 -73.41 9.87
CA LYS A 47 9.26 -74.69 10.58
C LYS A 47 10.32 -75.80 10.44
N ASN A 48 11.00 -76.03 11.57
CA ASN A 48 12.00 -77.03 11.92
C ASN A 48 11.52 -78.49 11.82
N ALA A 49 12.42 -79.38 11.39
CA ALA A 49 12.41 -80.82 11.64
C ALA A 49 13.72 -81.25 12.35
N LYS A 50 13.59 -82.16 13.33
CA LYS A 50 14.66 -82.71 14.18
C LYS A 50 15.59 -83.67 13.42
N SER A 51 16.89 -83.67 13.79
CA SER A 51 17.67 -84.91 13.96
C SER A 51 18.94 -84.70 14.77
N LYS A 52 19.19 -85.64 15.71
CA LYS A 52 20.29 -85.74 16.68
C LYS A 52 21.60 -86.27 16.06
N LYS A 53 22.76 -85.78 16.56
CA LYS A 53 23.98 -86.54 16.98
C LYS A 53 24.99 -85.52 17.59
N LYS A 54 25.36 -85.52 18.89
CA LYS A 54 26.32 -86.37 19.66
C LYS A 54 27.72 -86.34 18.97
N VAL A 55 28.88 -85.95 19.53
CA VAL A 55 29.50 -86.01 20.89
C VAL A 55 30.84 -85.18 20.87
N GLU A 56 31.22 -84.55 22.00
CA GLU A 56 32.58 -84.17 22.54
C GLU A 56 33.61 -83.45 21.64
N ALA A 57 34.60 -82.67 22.10
CA ALA A 57 35.01 -82.05 23.36
C ALA A 57 36.22 -81.15 23.01
N SER A 58 36.36 -79.97 23.62
CA SER A 58 37.65 -79.38 24.04
C SER A 58 37.45 -77.94 24.52
N MET A 59 37.84 -77.68 25.76
CA MET A 59 38.17 -76.33 26.20
C MET A 59 39.59 -76.02 25.71
N GLU A 60 39.75 -74.84 25.12
CA GLU A 60 40.78 -73.83 25.40
C GLU A 60 41.32 -73.09 24.16
N THR A 61 41.40 -71.76 24.31
CA THR A 61 42.10 -70.74 23.50
C THR A 61 41.43 -70.17 22.24
N SER A 62 40.72 -69.04 22.36
CA SER A 62 40.60 -68.04 21.28
C SER A 62 40.17 -66.63 21.75
N ALA A 63 40.75 -66.12 22.84
CA ALA A 63 40.56 -64.71 23.23
C ALA A 63 40.87 -63.66 22.12
N PRO A 64 41.83 -63.85 21.18
CA PRO A 64 42.08 -62.86 20.13
C PRO A 64 41.03 -62.85 19.00
N ALA A 65 40.28 -63.94 18.78
CA ALA A 65 39.30 -64.01 17.68
C ALA A 65 38.00 -63.26 17.99
N PHE A 66 37.61 -63.17 19.27
CA PHE A 66 36.42 -62.42 19.69
C PHE A 66 36.65 -60.91 19.67
N VAL A 67 37.88 -60.47 19.93
CA VAL A 67 38.25 -59.04 19.85
C VAL A 67 38.23 -58.57 18.38
N ASP A 68 38.79 -59.36 17.47
CA ASP A 68 38.70 -59.11 16.02
C ASP A 68 37.22 -59.09 15.54
N GLU A 69 36.38 -59.98 16.06
CA GLU A 69 34.96 -60.03 15.70
C GLU A 69 34.17 -58.83 16.27
N LEU A 70 34.49 -58.38 17.49
CA LEU A 70 33.91 -57.18 18.09
C LEU A 70 34.34 -55.91 17.35
N GLU A 71 35.61 -55.81 16.97
CA GLU A 71 36.15 -54.69 16.19
C GLU A 71 35.53 -54.64 14.79
N LYS A 72 35.31 -55.81 14.18
CA LYS A 72 34.58 -55.93 12.90
C LYS A 72 33.11 -55.52 13.01
N LEU A 73 32.43 -55.87 14.11
CA LEU A 73 31.06 -55.46 14.39
C LEU A 73 30.96 -53.94 14.65
N GLN A 74 31.94 -53.38 15.36
CA GLN A 74 32.04 -51.95 15.61
C GLN A 74 32.34 -51.16 14.33
N ALA A 75 33.20 -51.68 13.46
CA ALA A 75 33.47 -51.12 12.14
C ALA A 75 32.22 -51.18 11.23
N GLN A 76 31.45 -52.27 11.27
CA GLN A 76 30.18 -52.36 10.56
C GLN A 76 29.14 -51.37 11.09
N LEU A 77 29.08 -51.15 12.40
CA LEU A 77 28.18 -50.16 12.99
C LEU A 77 28.55 -48.73 12.55
N GLN A 78 29.86 -48.40 12.55
CA GLN A 78 30.35 -47.11 12.05
C GLN A 78 30.08 -46.94 10.56
N GLN A 79 30.26 -47.98 9.76
CA GLN A 79 29.94 -47.96 8.33
C GLN A 79 28.45 -47.69 8.10
N LEU A 80 27.55 -48.33 8.86
CA LEU A 80 26.10 -48.08 8.79
C LEU A 80 25.73 -46.66 9.24
N GLN A 81 26.44 -46.10 10.21
CA GLN A 81 26.24 -44.70 10.64
C GLN A 81 26.65 -43.71 9.54
N ILE A 82 27.76 -43.98 8.85
CA ILE A 82 28.24 -43.16 7.71
C ILE A 82 27.28 -43.28 6.51
N GLU A 83 26.77 -44.47 6.22
CA GLU A 83 25.78 -44.67 5.16
C GLU A 83 24.45 -43.98 5.50
N LYS A 84 24.03 -44.01 6.77
CA LYS A 84 22.86 -43.27 7.23
C LYS A 84 23.06 -41.76 7.12
N SER A 85 24.21 -41.22 7.54
CA SER A 85 24.47 -39.78 7.42
C SER A 85 24.54 -39.34 5.96
N LYS A 86 25.14 -40.16 5.08
CA LYS A 86 25.21 -39.89 3.64
C LYS A 86 23.83 -39.91 2.98
N THR A 87 22.96 -40.82 3.38
CA THR A 87 21.57 -40.86 2.87
C THR A 87 20.72 -39.70 3.39
N GLU A 88 20.94 -39.27 4.63
CA GLU A 88 20.30 -38.08 5.21
C GLU A 88 20.76 -36.79 4.52
N GLU A 89 22.05 -36.66 4.18
CA GLU A 89 22.56 -35.54 3.39
C GLU A 89 22.01 -35.53 1.96
N MET A 90 21.92 -36.69 1.29
CA MET A 90 21.29 -36.77 -0.04
C MET A 90 19.80 -36.41 -0.01
N LEU A 91 19.09 -36.74 1.08
CA LEU A 91 17.70 -36.33 1.28
C LEU A 91 17.60 -34.81 1.47
N LYS A 92 18.47 -34.24 2.30
CA LYS A 92 18.53 -32.80 2.53
C LYS A 92 18.87 -32.01 1.26
N GLU A 93 19.79 -32.53 0.44
CA GLU A 93 20.12 -31.93 -0.86
C GLU A 93 18.93 -32.01 -1.84
N LYS A 94 18.20 -33.14 -1.86
CA LYS A 94 16.97 -33.25 -2.66
C LYS A 94 15.87 -32.31 -2.19
N ASP A 95 15.69 -32.13 -0.89
CA ASP A 95 14.73 -31.19 -0.32
C ASP A 95 15.12 -29.73 -0.62
N GLU A 96 16.41 -29.40 -0.59
CA GLU A 96 16.90 -28.08 -1.02
C GLU A 96 16.70 -27.84 -2.53
N ILE A 97 16.89 -28.87 -3.36
CA ILE A 97 16.59 -28.79 -4.80
C ILE A 97 15.09 -28.61 -5.04
N LEU A 98 14.25 -29.31 -4.27
CA LEU A 98 12.79 -29.17 -4.36
C LEU A 98 12.37 -27.75 -3.98
N LYS A 99 12.93 -27.22 -2.88
CA LYS A 99 12.67 -25.86 -2.42
C LYS A 99 13.11 -24.81 -3.46
N LYS A 100 14.27 -25.00 -4.10
CA LYS A 100 14.73 -24.12 -5.19
C LYS A 100 13.80 -24.18 -6.41
N LYS A 101 13.29 -25.37 -6.76
CA LYS A 101 12.29 -25.52 -7.84
C LYS A 101 10.97 -24.86 -7.50
N ASP A 102 10.49 -24.97 -6.27
CA ASP A 102 9.26 -24.31 -5.81
C ASP A 102 9.43 -22.78 -5.82
N GLU A 103 10.57 -22.25 -5.37
CA GLU A 103 10.90 -20.82 -5.46
C GLU A 103 11.00 -20.32 -6.91
N GLU A 104 11.57 -21.12 -7.82
CA GLU A 104 11.65 -20.81 -9.25
C GLU A 104 10.27 -20.85 -9.92
N GLN A 105 9.43 -21.82 -9.54
CA GLN A 105 8.07 -21.93 -10.00
C GLN A 105 7.20 -20.77 -9.49
N GLU A 106 7.37 -20.33 -8.23
CA GLU A 106 6.74 -19.11 -7.71
C GLU A 106 7.21 -17.85 -8.44
N LYS A 107 8.52 -17.73 -8.76
CA LYS A 107 9.04 -16.61 -9.55
C LYS A 107 8.43 -16.59 -10.95
N LEU A 108 8.35 -17.73 -11.63
CA LEU A 108 7.70 -17.85 -12.94
C LEU A 108 6.20 -17.54 -12.85
N GLN A 109 5.52 -17.94 -11.77
CA GLN A 109 4.11 -17.62 -11.57
C GLN A 109 3.90 -16.13 -11.26
N ALA A 110 4.83 -15.51 -10.53
CA ALA A 110 4.84 -14.06 -10.28
C ALA A 110 5.16 -13.27 -11.56
N GLU A 111 6.04 -13.78 -12.41
CA GLU A 111 6.36 -13.21 -13.72
C GLU A 111 5.21 -13.35 -14.70
N LEU A 112 4.54 -14.51 -14.77
CA LEU A 112 3.30 -14.70 -15.51
C LEU A 112 2.18 -13.78 -15.00
N LYS A 113 2.05 -13.60 -13.68
CA LYS A 113 1.12 -12.61 -13.10
C LYS A 113 1.51 -11.17 -13.43
N LYS A 114 2.81 -10.84 -13.50
CA LYS A 114 3.29 -9.52 -13.96
C LYS A 114 2.99 -9.33 -15.44
N LEU A 115 3.19 -10.34 -16.28
CA LEU A 115 2.89 -10.29 -17.71
C LEU A 115 1.38 -10.25 -17.98
N GLN A 116 0.57 -10.99 -17.22
CA GLN A 116 -0.90 -10.87 -17.22
C GLN A 116 -1.31 -9.46 -16.76
N ARG A 117 -0.74 -8.94 -15.68
CA ARG A 117 -0.96 -7.54 -15.27
C ARG A 117 -0.57 -6.58 -16.38
N VAL A 118 0.55 -6.74 -17.06
CA VAL A 118 0.98 -5.84 -18.15
C VAL A 118 0.09 -5.97 -19.39
N LYS A 119 -0.44 -7.16 -19.68
CA LYS A 119 -1.34 -7.44 -20.81
C LYS A 119 -2.79 -7.03 -20.53
N GLU A 120 -3.23 -7.08 -19.27
CA GLU A 120 -4.54 -6.63 -18.78
C GLU A 120 -4.52 -5.16 -18.32
N PHE A 121 -3.34 -4.58 -18.10
CA PHE A 121 -3.14 -3.16 -17.86
C PHE A 121 -3.27 -2.41 -19.18
N LYS A 122 -4.53 -2.21 -19.59
CA LYS A 122 -4.90 -0.98 -20.25
C LYS A 122 -4.82 0.10 -19.18
N PRO A 123 -3.90 1.08 -19.26
CA PRO A 123 -3.79 2.12 -18.25
C PRO A 123 -5.05 2.99 -18.32
N THR A 124 -6.07 2.63 -17.53
CA THR A 124 -7.24 3.48 -17.30
C THR A 124 -7.38 3.83 -15.82
N VAL A 125 -6.27 3.78 -15.11
CA VAL A 125 -6.06 4.54 -13.88
C VAL A 125 -4.71 5.26 -14.01
N SER A 126 -4.74 6.40 -14.68
CA SER A 126 -3.72 7.42 -14.47
C SER A 126 -3.85 7.90 -13.02
N PHE A 127 -3.21 7.21 -12.09
CA PHE A 127 -3.07 7.69 -10.72
C PHE A 127 -2.33 9.02 -10.75
N PRO A 128 -2.98 10.15 -10.39
CA PRO A 128 -2.39 11.48 -10.58
C PRO A 128 -1.26 11.76 -9.58
N LEU A 129 -1.13 10.97 -8.51
CA LEU A 129 -0.31 11.35 -7.37
C LEU A 129 1.18 11.03 -7.53
N VAL A 130 1.54 9.93 -8.21
CA VAL A 130 2.96 9.56 -8.42
C VAL A 130 3.55 10.26 -9.64
N LYS A 131 2.75 10.54 -10.68
CA LYS A 131 3.15 11.46 -11.76
C LYS A 131 3.34 12.89 -11.26
N SER A 132 2.53 13.36 -10.30
CA SER A 132 2.69 14.72 -9.73
C SER A 132 3.99 14.94 -8.95
N LEU A 133 4.64 13.89 -8.44
CA LEU A 133 5.89 13.99 -7.69
C LEU A 133 7.11 13.99 -8.63
N VAL A 134 7.09 13.18 -9.68
CA VAL A 134 8.16 13.15 -10.71
C VAL A 134 8.06 14.36 -11.65
N GLU A 135 6.86 14.84 -11.97
CA GLU A 135 6.66 16.08 -12.75
C GLU A 135 7.00 17.35 -11.95
N LYS A 136 6.88 17.31 -10.60
CA LYS A 136 7.30 18.43 -9.73
C LYS A 136 8.81 18.64 -9.68
N GLU A 137 9.62 17.61 -9.96
CA GLU A 137 11.08 17.74 -10.04
C GLU A 137 11.55 18.33 -11.38
N GLN A 138 10.81 18.11 -12.48
CA GLN A 138 11.13 18.74 -13.77
C GLN A 138 10.59 20.20 -13.91
N GLU A 139 9.51 20.57 -13.21
CA GLU A 139 8.91 21.92 -13.29
C GLU A 139 9.61 23.03 -12.48
N GLY A 140 10.77 22.75 -11.87
CA GLY A 140 11.51 23.72 -11.06
C GLY A 140 12.07 24.91 -11.86
N LYS A 141 12.23 24.78 -13.18
CA LYS A 141 12.86 25.81 -14.03
C LYS A 141 11.87 26.70 -14.81
N ASP A 142 10.62 26.28 -15.03
CA ASP A 142 9.63 27.07 -15.78
C ASP A 142 8.68 27.93 -14.92
N LYS A 143 8.71 27.75 -13.59
CA LYS A 143 7.86 28.51 -12.65
C LYS A 143 8.20 30.00 -12.54
N LYS A 144 9.34 30.46 -13.07
CA LYS A 144 9.71 31.89 -13.04
C LYS A 144 8.99 32.74 -14.10
N LYS A 145 8.36 32.13 -15.12
CA LYS A 145 7.70 32.86 -16.22
C LYS A 145 6.16 32.83 -16.17
N LYS A 146 5.55 31.95 -15.39
CA LYS A 146 4.08 31.73 -15.36
C LYS A 146 3.34 32.37 -14.18
N ASN A 147 4.05 32.91 -13.18
CA ASN A 147 3.43 33.46 -11.96
C ASN A 147 2.88 34.90 -12.13
N ASN A 148 2.69 35.37 -13.35
CA ASN A 148 2.25 36.75 -13.66
C ASN A 148 0.99 36.84 -14.53
N LYS A 149 0.29 35.72 -14.80
CA LYS A 149 -0.77 35.71 -15.84
C LYS A 149 -2.23 35.67 -15.35
N SER A 150 -2.56 35.58 -14.06
CA SER A 150 -3.98 35.47 -13.66
C SER A 150 -4.37 36.23 -12.39
N THR A 151 -3.74 37.36 -12.11
CA THR A 151 -4.41 38.36 -11.28
C THR A 151 -5.21 39.24 -12.23
N LEU A 152 -6.53 39.03 -12.28
CA LEU A 152 -7.43 39.97 -12.94
C LEU A 152 -7.06 41.37 -12.45
N LYS A 153 -6.65 42.22 -13.38
CA LYS A 153 -6.25 43.58 -13.07
C LYS A 153 -7.52 44.38 -12.80
N LYS A 154 -7.50 45.19 -11.75
CA LYS A 154 -8.62 46.09 -11.45
C LYS A 154 -8.83 47.04 -12.64
N PRO A 155 -10.08 47.40 -12.96
CA PRO A 155 -10.39 48.34 -14.03
C PRO A 155 -9.71 49.69 -13.80
N CYS A 156 -9.35 50.36 -14.89
CA CYS A 156 -8.70 51.66 -14.83
C CYS A 156 -9.74 52.74 -14.48
N PRO A 157 -9.46 53.63 -13.51
CA PRO A 157 -10.37 54.74 -13.19
C PRO A 157 -10.68 55.63 -14.41
N ALA A 158 -11.85 56.26 -14.44
CA ALA A 158 -12.36 57.08 -15.55
C ALA A 158 -11.32 58.07 -16.13
N TYR A 159 -10.61 58.79 -15.27
CA TYR A 159 -9.53 59.71 -15.67
C TYR A 159 -8.37 59.02 -16.41
N ALA A 160 -8.02 57.80 -16.02
CA ALA A 160 -6.95 57.05 -16.66
C ALA A 160 -7.37 56.50 -18.04
N LEU A 161 -8.66 56.16 -18.21
CA LEU A 161 -9.24 55.81 -19.50
C LEU A 161 -9.26 57.03 -20.43
N TRP A 162 -9.74 58.18 -19.93
CA TRP A 162 -9.74 59.44 -20.67
C TRP A 162 -8.34 59.90 -21.06
N LEU A 163 -7.38 59.86 -20.12
CA LEU A 163 -5.98 60.17 -20.42
C LEU A 163 -5.47 59.29 -21.55
N LYS A 164 -5.72 57.98 -21.49
CA LYS A 164 -5.22 57.04 -22.50
C LYS A 164 -5.76 57.37 -23.91
N ASP A 165 -7.04 57.72 -24.01
CA ASP A 165 -7.68 58.11 -25.27
C ASP A 165 -7.11 59.43 -25.81
N GLN A 166 -6.97 60.42 -24.94
CA GLN A 166 -6.41 61.72 -25.32
C GLN A 166 -4.92 61.66 -25.65
N TRP A 167 -4.18 60.76 -25.00
CA TRP A 167 -2.79 60.46 -25.35
C TRP A 167 -2.67 59.79 -26.72
N THR A 168 -3.61 58.91 -27.09
CA THR A 168 -3.61 58.30 -28.42
C THR A 168 -3.93 59.31 -29.52
N GLU A 169 -4.83 60.26 -29.24
CA GLU A 169 -5.22 61.33 -30.15
C GLU A 169 -4.06 62.33 -30.36
N ILE A 170 -3.43 62.80 -29.28
CA ILE A 170 -2.28 63.72 -29.36
C ILE A 170 -1.06 63.07 -30.01
N LYS A 171 -0.83 61.76 -29.80
CA LYS A 171 0.26 61.04 -30.45
C LYS A 171 0.00 60.81 -31.95
N GLN A 172 -1.26 60.76 -32.37
CA GLN A 172 -1.65 60.76 -33.78
C GLN A 172 -1.44 62.12 -34.45
N GLU A 173 -1.75 63.21 -33.73
CA GLU A 173 -1.67 64.57 -34.27
C GLU A 173 -0.27 65.20 -34.17
N ASN A 174 0.51 64.84 -33.15
CA ASN A 174 1.79 65.46 -32.84
C ASN A 174 2.81 64.44 -32.27
N PRO A 175 3.52 63.68 -33.12
CA PRO A 175 4.43 62.61 -32.69
C PRO A 175 5.70 63.06 -31.94
N GLU A 176 6.07 64.35 -32.01
CA GLU A 176 7.34 64.90 -31.50
C GLU A 176 7.21 65.76 -30.22
N VAL A 177 5.99 65.96 -29.69
CA VAL A 177 5.78 66.85 -28.54
C VAL A 177 6.19 66.17 -27.22
N ASP A 178 6.85 66.92 -26.34
CA ASP A 178 7.38 66.41 -25.08
C ASP A 178 6.28 65.91 -24.14
N PHE A 179 6.54 64.75 -23.53
CA PHE A 179 5.57 64.01 -22.71
C PHE A 179 5.01 64.86 -21.56
N LYS A 180 5.85 65.75 -21.02
CA LYS A 180 5.55 66.59 -19.87
C LYS A 180 4.55 67.71 -20.21
N GLU A 181 4.64 68.28 -21.41
CA GLU A 181 3.74 69.34 -21.89
C GLU A 181 2.36 68.78 -22.24
N ILE A 182 2.31 67.59 -22.86
CA ILE A 182 1.07 66.86 -23.16
C ILE A 182 0.36 66.49 -21.85
N SER A 183 1.08 65.92 -20.88
CA SER A 183 0.50 65.54 -19.58
C SER A 183 -0.10 66.74 -18.84
N ASN A 184 0.61 67.88 -18.81
CA ASN A 184 0.14 69.10 -18.14
C ASN A 184 -1.09 69.71 -18.84
N SER A 185 -1.10 69.74 -20.18
CA SER A 185 -2.24 70.24 -20.96
C SER A 185 -3.47 69.33 -20.83
N LEU A 186 -3.28 68.00 -20.79
CA LEU A 186 -4.36 67.04 -20.53
C LEU A 186 -4.89 67.14 -19.10
N ALA A 187 -4.03 67.28 -18.09
CA ALA A 187 -4.50 67.47 -16.71
C ALA A 187 -5.34 68.76 -16.55
N ALA A 188 -4.97 69.83 -17.26
CA ALA A 188 -5.76 71.07 -17.31
C ALA A 188 -7.09 70.87 -18.06
N LYS A 189 -7.07 70.19 -19.21
CA LYS A 189 -8.28 69.84 -19.98
C LYS A 189 -9.25 68.99 -19.17
N TRP A 190 -8.78 68.00 -18.40
CA TRP A 190 -9.65 67.19 -17.54
C TRP A 190 -10.33 68.01 -16.44
N LYS A 191 -9.63 68.98 -15.86
CA LYS A 191 -10.21 69.88 -14.85
C LYS A 191 -11.25 70.83 -15.44
N GLY A 192 -11.06 71.26 -16.69
CA GLY A 192 -11.99 72.13 -17.42
C GLY A 192 -13.12 71.42 -18.17
N ILE A 193 -13.01 70.10 -18.37
CA ILE A 193 -14.00 69.27 -19.07
C ILE A 193 -15.33 69.27 -18.29
N SER A 194 -16.43 69.39 -19.04
CA SER A 194 -17.77 69.42 -18.47
C SER A 194 -18.15 68.07 -17.86
N ALA A 195 -19.13 68.06 -16.95
CA ALA A 195 -19.62 66.82 -16.34
C ALA A 195 -20.20 65.85 -17.39
N GLU A 196 -20.68 66.36 -18.52
CA GLU A 196 -21.27 65.58 -19.62
C GLU A 196 -20.23 64.76 -20.39
N GLU A 197 -19.01 65.29 -20.53
CA GLU A 197 -17.89 64.62 -21.20
C GLU A 197 -17.15 63.64 -20.28
N LYS A 198 -17.22 63.82 -18.95
CA LYS A 198 -16.71 62.86 -17.94
C LYS A 198 -17.60 61.64 -17.80
N LYS A 199 -18.91 61.86 -17.91
CA LYS A 199 -19.95 60.84 -17.74
C LYS A 199 -19.69 59.53 -18.52
N PRO A 200 -19.38 59.53 -19.83
CA PRO A 200 -19.11 58.28 -20.56
C PRO A 200 -17.87 57.52 -20.07
N TYR A 201 -16.88 58.21 -19.48
CA TYR A 201 -15.70 57.57 -18.90
C TYR A 201 -15.95 57.02 -17.49
N GLU A 202 -16.80 57.69 -16.73
CA GLU A 202 -17.28 57.22 -15.42
C GLU A 202 -18.19 56.00 -15.56
N ASP A 203 -19.11 56.02 -16.52
CA ASP A 203 -19.99 54.89 -16.84
C ASP A 203 -19.16 53.66 -17.28
N LYS A 204 -18.21 53.85 -18.21
CA LYS A 204 -17.27 52.78 -18.62
C LYS A 204 -16.46 52.20 -17.45
N TYR A 205 -16.02 53.05 -16.52
CA TYR A 205 -15.31 52.58 -15.33
C TYR A 205 -16.22 51.76 -14.39
N GLN A 206 -17.47 52.18 -14.21
CA GLN A 206 -18.44 51.44 -13.40
C GLN A 206 -18.75 50.08 -14.02
N GLU A 207 -19.00 50.02 -15.32
CA GLU A 207 -19.22 48.77 -16.05
C GLU A 207 -18.02 47.81 -15.96
N GLU A 208 -16.80 48.30 -16.15
CA GLU A 208 -15.59 47.47 -16.07
C GLU A 208 -15.31 47.00 -14.63
N LYS A 209 -15.70 47.79 -13.62
CA LYS A 209 -15.66 47.43 -12.20
C LYS A 209 -16.66 46.38 -11.82
N GLU A 210 -17.89 46.49 -12.30
CA GLU A 210 -18.91 45.49 -12.09
C GLU A 210 -18.54 44.18 -12.79
N ALA A 211 -18.04 44.24 -14.02
CA ALA A 211 -17.50 43.08 -14.73
C ALA A 211 -16.36 42.41 -13.95
N TYR A 212 -15.39 43.19 -13.45
CA TYR A 212 -14.29 42.68 -12.62
C TYR A 212 -14.80 41.96 -11.36
N LEU A 213 -15.75 42.56 -10.64
CA LEU A 213 -16.33 41.96 -9.44
C LEU A 213 -17.08 40.67 -9.76
N GLN A 214 -17.78 40.61 -10.89
CA GLN A 214 -18.44 39.39 -11.35
C GLN A 214 -17.43 38.28 -11.67
N VAL A 215 -16.32 38.59 -12.35
CA VAL A 215 -15.30 37.58 -12.67
C VAL A 215 -14.61 37.09 -11.39
N VAL A 216 -14.22 37.98 -10.49
CA VAL A 216 -13.63 37.59 -9.19
C VAL A 216 -14.63 36.76 -8.36
N GLY A 217 -15.92 37.10 -8.42
CA GLY A 217 -16.98 36.32 -7.77
C GLY A 217 -17.20 34.94 -8.41
N LYS A 218 -16.97 34.78 -9.72
CA LYS A 218 -16.98 33.48 -10.41
C LYS A 218 -15.73 32.66 -10.05
N GLU A 219 -14.54 33.25 -10.12
CA GLU A 219 -13.28 32.57 -9.75
C GLU A 219 -13.30 32.02 -8.32
N LYS A 220 -13.83 32.78 -7.35
CA LYS A 220 -13.98 32.30 -5.98
C LYS A 220 -14.89 31.08 -5.88
N ARG A 221 -16.01 31.08 -6.59
CA ARG A 221 -16.94 29.93 -6.64
C ARG A 221 -16.30 28.73 -7.34
N GLU A 222 -15.54 28.95 -8.40
CA GLU A 222 -14.80 27.88 -9.10
C GLU A 222 -13.72 27.27 -8.20
N ILE A 223 -12.98 28.07 -7.43
CA ILE A 223 -12.00 27.57 -6.46
C ILE A 223 -12.68 26.75 -5.36
N GLU A 224 -13.80 27.23 -4.84
CA GLU A 224 -14.57 26.49 -3.83
C GLU A 224 -15.14 25.19 -4.39
N ALA A 225 -15.66 25.19 -5.63
CA ALA A 225 -16.13 23.99 -6.31
C ALA A 225 -15.00 22.97 -6.56
N MET A 226 -13.81 23.43 -6.95
CA MET A 226 -12.63 22.57 -7.13
C MET A 226 -12.18 21.94 -5.81
N LYS A 227 -12.21 22.72 -4.71
CA LYS A 227 -11.89 22.21 -3.37
C LYS A 227 -12.88 21.13 -2.93
N LEU A 228 -14.17 21.34 -3.13
CA LEU A 228 -15.20 20.35 -2.82
C LEU A 228 -15.04 19.08 -3.67
N LEU A 229 -14.64 19.21 -4.94
CA LEU A 229 -14.37 18.06 -5.81
C LEU A 229 -13.15 17.26 -5.31
N GLU A 230 -12.08 17.92 -4.89
CA GLU A 230 -10.90 17.26 -4.31
C GLU A 230 -11.26 16.52 -3.00
N GLU A 231 -12.13 17.11 -2.18
CA GLU A 231 -12.63 16.51 -0.94
C GLU A 231 -13.53 15.28 -1.22
N ASP A 232 -14.41 15.35 -2.21
CA ASP A 232 -15.24 14.21 -2.66
C ASP A 232 -14.38 13.07 -3.23
N GLN A 233 -13.35 13.38 -4.02
CA GLN A 233 -12.39 12.37 -4.50
C GLN A 233 -11.65 11.68 -3.36
N MET A 234 -11.22 12.44 -2.35
CA MET A 234 -10.59 11.87 -1.15
C MET A 234 -11.56 10.96 -0.39
N GLN A 235 -12.81 11.38 -0.21
CA GLN A 235 -13.82 10.57 0.46
C GLN A 235 -14.14 9.28 -0.30
N LYS A 236 -14.29 9.34 -1.63
CA LYS A 236 -14.47 8.15 -2.48
C LYS A 236 -13.30 7.19 -2.36
N THR A 237 -12.07 7.70 -2.41
CA THR A 237 -10.87 6.88 -2.25
C THR A 237 -10.84 6.21 -0.87
N ALA A 238 -11.18 6.94 0.19
CA ALA A 238 -11.27 6.38 1.54
C ALA A 238 -12.37 5.30 1.65
N MET A 239 -13.51 5.50 0.99
CA MET A 239 -14.62 4.55 0.97
C MET A 239 -14.26 3.28 0.18
N GLU A 240 -13.59 3.41 -0.96
CA GLU A 240 -13.10 2.28 -1.76
C GLU A 240 -12.06 1.45 -1.00
N LEU A 241 -11.12 2.09 -0.29
CA LEU A 241 -10.18 1.42 0.61
C LEU A 241 -10.89 0.65 1.72
N LEU A 242 -11.94 1.24 2.31
CA LEU A 242 -12.76 0.58 3.34
C LEU A 242 -13.51 -0.61 2.76
N GLU A 243 -14.10 -0.48 1.57
CA GLU A 243 -14.80 -1.56 0.88
C GLU A 243 -13.83 -2.71 0.53
N GLN A 244 -12.62 -2.39 0.06
CA GLN A 244 -11.58 -3.37 -0.19
C GLN A 244 -11.17 -4.11 1.09
N TYR A 245 -11.05 -3.41 2.23
CA TYR A 245 -10.77 -4.03 3.52
C TYR A 245 -11.91 -4.93 4.00
N LEU A 246 -13.16 -4.48 3.88
CA LEU A 246 -14.33 -5.28 4.25
C LEU A 246 -14.44 -6.53 3.36
N LYS A 247 -14.15 -6.41 2.07
CA LYS A 247 -14.11 -7.53 1.14
C LYS A 247 -12.99 -8.52 1.47
N TYR A 248 -11.78 -8.04 1.76
CA TYR A 248 -10.68 -8.89 2.24
C TYR A 248 -11.06 -9.65 3.52
N LYS A 249 -11.71 -8.98 4.46
CA LYS A 249 -12.18 -9.61 5.71
C LYS A 249 -13.26 -10.66 5.44
N GLN A 250 -14.24 -10.36 4.59
CA GLN A 250 -15.26 -11.32 4.17
C GLN A 250 -14.65 -12.52 3.44
N GLU A 251 -13.70 -12.31 2.55
CA GLU A 251 -12.98 -13.36 1.85
C GLU A 251 -12.16 -14.22 2.82
N ALA A 252 -11.51 -13.62 3.82
CA ALA A 252 -10.81 -14.35 4.88
C ALA A 252 -11.77 -15.19 5.74
N ASP A 253 -12.93 -14.64 6.11
CA ASP A 253 -13.98 -15.34 6.85
C ASP A 253 -14.58 -16.48 6.01
N ASP A 254 -14.79 -16.27 4.71
CA ASP A 254 -15.30 -17.27 3.78
C ASP A 254 -14.28 -18.36 3.45
N LEU A 255 -12.98 -18.01 3.41
CA LEU A 255 -11.89 -18.98 3.32
C LEU A 255 -11.82 -19.82 4.60
N CYS A 256 -11.99 -19.22 5.77
CA CYS A 256 -12.07 -19.93 7.05
C CYS A 256 -13.30 -20.87 7.11
N LYS A 257 -14.47 -20.40 6.64
CA LYS A 257 -15.70 -21.21 6.50
C LYS A 257 -15.59 -22.31 5.42
N LYS A 258 -14.84 -22.09 4.33
CA LYS A 258 -14.58 -23.11 3.30
C LYS A 258 -13.58 -24.16 3.77
N LYS A 259 -12.54 -23.75 4.52
CA LYS A 259 -11.59 -24.67 5.17
C LYS A 259 -12.30 -25.60 6.16
N SER A 260 -13.18 -25.05 7.00
CA SER A 260 -13.99 -25.86 7.93
C SER A 260 -15.03 -26.79 7.26
N ARG A 261 -15.44 -26.51 6.01
CA ARG A 261 -16.35 -27.37 5.23
C ARG A 261 -15.66 -28.45 4.39
N LYS A 262 -14.37 -28.31 4.05
CA LYS A 262 -13.69 -29.22 3.09
C LYS A 262 -12.59 -30.11 3.66
N GLU A 263 -12.08 -29.88 4.86
CA GLU A 263 -11.18 -30.84 5.50
C GLU A 263 -11.84 -31.46 6.72
N LYS A 264 -12.40 -32.65 6.54
CA LYS A 264 -12.39 -33.62 7.63
C LYS A 264 -10.91 -33.90 7.85
N ASP A 265 -10.33 -33.19 8.82
CA ASP A 265 -8.92 -33.24 9.20
C ASP A 265 -8.33 -34.65 8.95
N PRO A 266 -7.38 -34.80 8.02
CA PRO A 266 -6.80 -36.09 7.66
C PRO A 266 -6.23 -36.86 8.86
N LEU A 267 -5.85 -36.14 9.93
CA LEU A 267 -5.30 -36.69 11.17
C LEU A 267 -6.38 -37.03 12.21
N LYS A 268 -7.65 -36.67 11.97
CA LYS A 268 -8.74 -37.03 12.88
C LYS A 268 -8.91 -38.55 12.91
N PRO A 269 -8.76 -39.19 14.09
CA PRO A 269 -8.98 -40.62 14.22
C PRO A 269 -10.35 -41.03 13.64
N LYS A 270 -10.38 -42.15 12.90
CA LYS A 270 -11.62 -42.68 12.32
C LYS A 270 -12.35 -43.51 13.35
N GLN A 271 -13.68 -43.50 13.29
CA GLN A 271 -14.49 -44.32 14.19
C GLN A 271 -14.18 -45.81 14.02
N PRO A 272 -14.07 -46.57 15.12
CA PRO A 272 -13.76 -47.98 15.08
C PRO A 272 -14.96 -48.77 14.56
N MET A 273 -14.68 -49.92 13.97
CA MET A 273 -15.73 -50.76 13.40
C MET A 273 -16.51 -51.49 14.51
N SER A 274 -17.83 -51.62 14.33
CA SER A 274 -18.67 -52.41 15.23
C SER A 274 -18.35 -53.91 15.09
N ALA A 275 -18.65 -54.71 16.12
CA ALA A 275 -18.42 -56.16 16.15
C ALA A 275 -18.96 -56.89 14.91
N PHE A 276 -20.15 -56.51 14.45
CA PHE A 276 -20.74 -57.03 13.21
C PHE A 276 -19.91 -56.71 11.97
N PHE A 277 -19.36 -55.49 11.86
CA PHE A 277 -18.54 -55.09 10.70
C PHE A 277 -17.17 -55.74 10.71
N ILE A 278 -16.59 -56.01 11.89
CA ILE A 278 -15.35 -56.77 12.03
C ILE A 278 -15.57 -58.19 11.50
N PHE A 279 -16.62 -58.86 11.97
CA PHE A 279 -17.05 -60.17 11.46
C PHE A 279 -17.36 -60.11 9.96
N SER A 280 -18.10 -59.09 9.54
CA SER A 280 -18.52 -58.95 8.14
C SER A 280 -17.34 -58.75 7.21
N ASN A 281 -16.29 -58.05 7.62
CA ASN A 281 -15.10 -57.87 6.80
C ASN A 281 -14.32 -59.18 6.62
N GLU A 282 -14.21 -59.97 7.70
CA GLU A 282 -13.59 -61.30 7.65
C GLU A 282 -14.39 -62.25 6.74
N ARG A 283 -15.72 -62.32 6.92
CA ARG A 283 -16.59 -63.15 6.08
C ARG A 283 -16.68 -62.65 4.64
N ARG A 284 -16.72 -61.34 4.45
CA ARG A 284 -16.69 -60.72 3.12
C ARG A 284 -15.44 -61.14 2.36
N ALA A 285 -14.26 -61.12 2.99
CA ALA A 285 -13.03 -61.59 2.34
C ALA A 285 -13.13 -63.06 1.91
N THR A 286 -13.69 -63.93 2.76
CA THR A 286 -13.87 -65.34 2.43
C THR A 286 -14.87 -65.57 1.30
N LEU A 287 -16.01 -64.85 1.30
CA LEU A 287 -17.07 -65.05 0.30
C LEU A 287 -16.74 -64.38 -1.04
N LEU A 288 -15.93 -63.31 -1.07
CA LEU A 288 -15.40 -62.77 -2.32
C LEU A 288 -14.39 -63.73 -2.96
N ALA A 289 -13.58 -64.44 -2.16
CA ALA A 289 -12.67 -65.47 -2.68
C ALA A 289 -13.43 -66.65 -3.32
N GLU A 290 -14.68 -66.88 -2.91
CA GLU A 290 -15.61 -67.85 -3.51
C GLU A 290 -16.37 -67.29 -4.74
N ASN A 291 -15.97 -66.12 -5.27
CA ASN A 291 -16.59 -65.42 -6.41
C ASN A 291 -18.08 -65.04 -6.23
N LYS A 292 -18.54 -64.80 -4.98
CA LYS A 292 -19.91 -64.36 -4.72
C LYS A 292 -20.08 -62.85 -4.92
N ASN A 293 -21.25 -62.43 -5.42
CA ASN A 293 -21.54 -61.02 -5.65
C ASN A 293 -21.64 -60.24 -4.33
N VAL A 294 -21.15 -58.99 -4.28
CA VAL A 294 -21.13 -58.12 -3.11
C VAL A 294 -22.48 -58.02 -2.39
N VAL A 295 -23.59 -58.02 -3.13
CA VAL A 295 -24.95 -57.96 -2.57
C VAL A 295 -25.34 -59.28 -1.88
N GLU A 296 -24.94 -60.42 -2.44
CA GLU A 296 -25.18 -61.75 -1.87
C GLU A 296 -24.33 -61.98 -0.61
N VAL A 297 -23.07 -61.53 -0.65
CA VAL A 297 -22.16 -61.55 0.49
C VAL A 297 -22.75 -60.81 1.69
N ALA A 298 -23.35 -59.64 1.48
CA ALA A 298 -23.98 -58.87 2.55
C ALA A 298 -25.20 -59.60 3.16
N LYS A 299 -26.03 -60.25 2.33
CA LYS A 299 -27.19 -61.03 2.80
C LYS A 299 -26.76 -62.24 3.63
N ILE A 300 -25.84 -63.05 3.10
CA ILE A 300 -25.31 -64.26 3.77
C ILE A 300 -24.68 -63.87 5.10
N THR A 301 -23.83 -62.84 5.12
CA THR A 301 -23.13 -62.39 6.33
C THR A 301 -24.09 -61.87 7.40
N GLY A 302 -25.17 -61.15 7.00
CA GLY A 302 -26.18 -60.65 7.92
C GLY A 302 -27.01 -61.77 8.57
N GLU A 303 -27.38 -62.78 7.79
CA GLU A 303 -28.11 -63.97 8.26
C GLU A 303 -27.23 -64.83 9.18
N GLU A 304 -25.97 -65.05 8.81
CA GLU A 304 -25.00 -65.77 9.64
C GLU A 304 -24.77 -65.07 10.98
N TRP A 305 -24.59 -63.75 11.00
CA TRP A 305 -24.45 -63.00 12.25
C TRP A 305 -25.69 -63.11 13.13
N LYS A 306 -26.89 -63.06 12.55
CA LYS A 306 -28.14 -63.21 13.31
C LYS A 306 -28.26 -64.62 13.91
N ALA A 307 -27.86 -65.65 13.17
CA ALA A 307 -27.86 -67.05 13.60
C ALA A 307 -26.70 -67.41 14.56
N MET A 308 -25.65 -66.59 14.66
CA MET A 308 -24.53 -66.84 15.57
C MET A 308 -24.93 -66.68 17.05
N SER A 309 -24.53 -67.65 17.87
CA SER A 309 -24.64 -67.61 19.34
C SER A 309 -23.73 -66.55 19.95
N GLU A 310 -24.11 -65.99 21.10
CA GLU A 310 -23.33 -64.99 21.86
C GLU A 310 -21.87 -65.43 22.09
N LYS A 311 -21.61 -66.71 22.35
CA LYS A 311 -20.24 -67.24 22.51
C LYS A 311 -19.34 -67.05 21.29
N LYS A 312 -19.91 -67.10 20.08
CA LYS A 312 -19.19 -66.88 18.82
C LYS A 312 -19.08 -65.39 18.47
N LYS A 313 -19.98 -64.55 19.01
CA LYS A 313 -19.94 -63.08 18.89
C LYS A 313 -18.97 -62.43 19.88
N ALA A 314 -18.81 -63.02 21.06
CA ALA A 314 -17.93 -62.54 22.14
C ALA A 314 -16.51 -62.13 21.69
N PRO A 315 -15.75 -62.90 20.88
CA PRO A 315 -14.43 -62.44 20.42
C PRO A 315 -14.51 -61.18 19.55
N TYR A 316 -15.52 -61.04 18.71
CA TYR A 316 -15.72 -59.86 17.87
C TYR A 316 -16.18 -58.63 18.68
N GLU A 317 -16.98 -58.84 19.72
CA GLU A 317 -17.41 -57.80 20.66
C GLU A 317 -16.23 -57.29 21.50
N GLU A 318 -15.34 -58.17 21.97
CA GLU A 318 -14.12 -57.77 22.68
C GLU A 318 -13.14 -56.99 21.78
N ILE A 319 -12.98 -57.39 20.51
CA ILE A 319 -12.16 -56.62 19.55
C ILE A 319 -12.79 -55.25 19.29
N ALA A 320 -14.11 -55.17 19.09
CA ALA A 320 -14.82 -53.90 18.93
C ALA A 320 -14.70 -53.00 20.17
N ARG A 321 -14.75 -53.58 21.37
CA ARG A 321 -14.58 -52.86 22.64
C ARG A 321 -13.18 -52.26 22.75
N LYS A 322 -12.13 -53.04 22.48
CA LYS A 322 -10.75 -52.55 22.47
C LYS A 322 -10.53 -51.43 21.45
N GLN A 323 -11.01 -51.61 20.21
CA GLN A 323 -10.92 -50.57 19.18
C GLN A 323 -11.68 -49.29 19.57
N LYS A 324 -12.78 -49.43 20.32
CA LYS A 324 -13.53 -48.29 20.89
C LYS A 324 -12.78 -47.56 21.99
N GLU A 325 -12.07 -48.27 22.85
CA GLU A 325 -11.23 -47.69 23.89
C GLU A 325 -10.01 -46.98 23.28
N GLU A 326 -9.31 -47.62 22.34
CA GLU A 326 -8.19 -47.02 21.59
C GLU A 326 -8.63 -45.76 20.83
N TYR A 327 -9.79 -45.79 20.16
CA TYR A 327 -10.34 -44.62 19.49
C TYR A 327 -10.62 -43.46 20.44
N LYS A 328 -11.16 -43.74 21.64
CA LYS A 328 -11.42 -42.71 22.65
C LYS A 328 -10.11 -42.05 23.08
N GLN A 329 -9.07 -42.84 23.36
CA GLN A 329 -7.75 -42.32 23.72
C GLN A 329 -7.13 -41.49 22.60
N GLN A 330 -7.19 -41.98 21.35
CA GLN A 330 -6.70 -41.24 20.18
C GLN A 330 -7.48 -39.93 19.96
N MET A 331 -8.80 -39.94 20.16
CA MET A 331 -9.64 -38.75 20.05
C MET A 331 -9.34 -37.72 21.15
N GLU A 332 -9.04 -38.17 22.36
CA GLU A 332 -8.66 -37.30 23.46
C GLU A 332 -7.31 -36.62 23.19
N ILE A 333 -6.31 -37.38 22.73
CA ILE A 333 -5.02 -36.85 22.28
C ILE A 333 -5.21 -35.86 21.12
N TYR A 334 -6.02 -36.22 20.13
CA TYR A 334 -6.33 -35.35 18.99
C TYR A 334 -7.00 -34.04 19.44
N ASN A 335 -7.95 -34.11 20.37
CA ASN A 335 -8.63 -32.93 20.90
C ASN A 335 -7.68 -32.03 21.71
N GLN A 336 -6.81 -32.62 22.53
CA GLN A 336 -5.79 -31.89 23.29
C GLN A 336 -4.80 -31.18 22.36
N LYS A 337 -4.23 -31.90 21.39
CA LYS A 337 -3.30 -31.32 20.41
C LYS A 337 -3.95 -30.19 19.61
N LYS A 338 -5.20 -30.39 19.17
CA LYS A 338 -5.95 -29.37 18.45
C LYS A 338 -6.20 -28.12 19.28
N LEU A 339 -6.53 -28.29 20.57
CA LEU A 339 -6.72 -27.18 21.49
C LEU A 339 -5.41 -26.39 21.70
N GLU A 340 -4.30 -27.10 21.89
CA GLU A 340 -2.98 -26.50 22.03
C GLU A 340 -2.56 -25.73 20.77
N GLU A 341 -2.77 -26.31 19.59
CA GLU A 341 -2.51 -25.65 18.30
C GLU A 341 -3.35 -24.38 18.13
N THR A 342 -4.65 -24.43 18.45
CA THR A 342 -5.50 -23.23 18.39
C THR A 342 -5.05 -22.15 19.38
N ALA A 343 -4.65 -22.54 20.60
CA ALA A 343 -4.15 -21.60 21.58
C ALA A 343 -2.79 -21.01 21.19
N ALA A 344 -1.94 -21.76 20.50
CA ALA A 344 -0.67 -21.28 19.96
C ALA A 344 -0.90 -20.25 18.84
N LEU A 345 -1.82 -20.53 17.91
CA LEU A 345 -2.20 -19.60 16.84
C LEU A 345 -2.80 -18.30 17.38
N GLU A 346 -3.68 -18.37 18.39
CA GLU A 346 -4.24 -17.18 19.03
C GLU A 346 -3.16 -16.33 19.70
N LYS A 347 -2.20 -16.96 20.40
CA LYS A 347 -1.05 -16.26 21.00
C LYS A 347 -0.18 -15.60 19.93
N GLU A 348 0.11 -16.30 18.83
CA GLU A 348 0.89 -15.74 17.72
C GLU A 348 0.18 -14.54 17.08
N GLU A 349 -1.13 -14.62 16.84
CA GLU A 349 -1.92 -13.50 16.35
C GLU A 349 -1.93 -12.31 17.31
N GLU A 350 -2.04 -12.55 18.62
CA GLU A 350 -1.97 -11.49 19.64
C GLU A 350 -0.60 -10.81 19.68
N GLU A 351 0.48 -11.58 19.56
CA GLU A 351 1.85 -11.05 19.46
C GLU A 351 2.05 -10.21 18.19
N GLN A 352 1.55 -10.66 17.05
CA GLN A 352 1.58 -9.91 15.80
C GLN A 352 0.79 -8.60 15.91
N LYS A 353 -0.41 -8.63 16.51
CA LYS A 353 -1.21 -7.42 16.78
C LYS A 353 -0.47 -6.46 17.73
N LYS A 354 0.22 -6.98 18.74
CA LYS A 354 1.01 -6.18 19.68
C LYS A 354 2.20 -5.51 19.00
N LEU A 355 2.92 -6.21 18.13
CA LEU A 355 4.01 -5.66 17.32
C LEU A 355 3.52 -4.54 16.40
N LEU A 356 2.43 -4.77 15.66
CA LEU A 356 1.85 -3.78 14.76
C LEU A 356 1.36 -2.53 15.53
N LYS A 357 0.80 -2.72 16.73
CA LYS A 357 0.43 -1.61 17.63
C LYS A 357 1.66 -0.84 18.11
N GLN A 358 2.76 -1.52 18.46
CA GLN A 358 4.00 -0.85 18.87
C GLN A 358 4.61 -0.04 17.71
N GLU A 359 4.63 -0.60 16.50
CA GLU A 359 5.12 0.09 15.30
C GLU A 359 4.28 1.34 15.00
N ALA A 360 2.95 1.23 15.05
CA ALA A 360 2.04 2.36 14.88
C ALA A 360 2.30 3.47 15.92
N LEU A 361 2.53 3.11 17.19
CA LEU A 361 2.88 4.07 18.25
C LEU A 361 4.24 4.72 18.01
N GLN A 362 5.23 4.00 17.48
CA GLN A 362 6.52 4.60 17.12
C GLN A 362 6.37 5.58 15.96
N LEU A 363 5.55 5.27 14.95
CA LEU A 363 5.24 6.18 13.85
C LEU A 363 4.53 7.44 14.34
N LEU A 364 3.57 7.32 15.25
CA LEU A 364 2.91 8.47 15.88
C LEU A 364 3.93 9.34 16.66
N LYS A 365 4.76 8.74 17.51
CA LYS A 365 5.82 9.48 18.22
C LYS A 365 6.80 10.17 17.27
N LYS A 366 7.14 9.55 16.13
CA LYS A 366 7.98 10.18 15.08
C LYS A 366 7.25 11.38 14.45
N LYS A 367 5.97 11.24 14.12
CA LYS A 367 5.14 12.34 13.57
C LYS A 367 5.00 13.49 14.57
N GLU A 368 4.71 13.21 15.83
CA GLU A 368 4.63 14.23 16.89
C GLU A 368 5.99 14.94 17.09
N LYS A 369 7.11 14.21 17.02
CA LYS A 369 8.45 14.82 17.05
C LYS A 369 8.67 15.73 15.86
N THR A 370 8.33 15.30 14.64
CA THR A 370 8.51 16.15 13.45
C THR A 370 7.60 17.38 13.48
N GLU A 371 6.36 17.24 13.93
CA GLU A 371 5.43 18.36 14.12
C GLU A 371 5.91 19.33 15.20
N ASN A 372 6.40 18.83 16.34
CA ASN A 372 6.98 19.67 17.37
C ASN A 372 8.26 20.38 16.92
N ILE A 373 9.11 19.71 16.13
CA ILE A 373 10.26 20.36 15.49
C ILE A 373 9.79 21.48 14.56
N ILE A 374 8.85 21.21 13.64
CA ILE A 374 8.29 22.21 12.72
C ILE A 374 7.68 23.39 13.49
N LYS A 375 6.93 23.11 14.56
CA LYS A 375 6.32 24.12 15.43
C LYS A 375 7.39 24.97 16.12
N LYS A 376 8.42 24.34 16.69
CA LYS A 376 9.55 25.01 17.35
C LYS A 376 10.40 25.82 16.36
N THR A 377 10.59 25.34 15.12
CA THR A 377 11.26 26.10 14.06
C THR A 377 10.45 27.32 13.64
N LYS A 378 9.11 27.20 13.54
CA LYS A 378 8.21 28.34 13.29
C LYS A 378 8.23 29.34 14.46
N GLU A 379 8.19 28.87 15.69
CA GLU A 379 8.22 29.71 16.91
C GLU A 379 9.57 30.41 17.08
N ASN A 380 10.71 29.73 16.85
CA ASN A 380 12.03 30.36 16.85
C ASN A 380 12.17 31.41 15.72
N ARG A 381 11.56 31.17 14.56
CA ARG A 381 11.52 32.17 13.47
C ARG A 381 10.69 33.40 13.86
N GLN A 382 9.64 33.23 14.66
CA GLN A 382 8.85 34.32 15.23
C GLN A 382 9.58 35.04 16.37
N LYS A 383 10.20 34.31 17.30
CA LYS A 383 11.03 34.90 18.37
C LYS A 383 12.27 35.62 17.83
N LYS A 384 12.88 35.14 16.74
CA LYS A 384 13.98 35.87 16.06
C LYS A 384 13.51 37.20 15.47
N LYS A 385 12.27 37.27 14.95
CA LYS A 385 11.65 38.53 14.54
C LYS A 385 11.37 39.47 15.72
N GLN A 386 10.98 38.94 16.88
CA GLN A 386 10.72 39.73 18.09
C GLN A 386 12.01 40.16 18.84
N LYS A 387 13.08 39.36 18.79
CA LYS A 387 14.36 39.69 19.44
C LYS A 387 15.18 40.73 18.66
N GLU A 388 14.86 40.97 17.39
CA GLU A 388 15.38 42.10 16.61
C GLU A 388 14.76 43.46 17.02
N GLU A 389 13.81 43.48 17.97
CA GLU A 389 13.26 44.72 18.58
C GLU A 389 13.88 45.07 19.95
N SER A 390 14.94 44.39 20.40
CA SER A 390 15.49 44.60 21.76
C SER A 390 16.82 45.34 21.77
N ASP A 391 16.74 46.67 21.74
CA ASP A 391 17.48 47.65 22.55
C ASP A 391 17.03 49.05 22.05
N PRO A 392 16.23 49.81 22.83
CA PRO A 392 15.71 51.11 22.40
C PRO A 392 16.77 52.12 21.96
N ASN A 393 18.01 51.99 22.48
CA ASN A 393 19.13 52.88 22.16
C ASN A 393 20.09 52.33 21.11
N LYS A 394 19.88 51.11 20.60
CA LYS A 394 20.72 50.59 19.52
C LYS A 394 20.38 51.34 18.23
N PRO A 395 21.37 52.00 17.58
CA PRO A 395 21.16 52.61 16.28
C PRO A 395 20.49 51.62 15.32
N LYS A 396 19.51 52.08 14.56
CA LYS A 396 18.82 51.24 13.57
C LYS A 396 19.54 51.35 12.25
N LYS A 397 19.70 50.21 11.56
CA LYS A 397 20.26 50.23 10.21
C LYS A 397 19.45 51.18 9.33
N PRO A 398 20.12 52.10 8.62
CA PRO A 398 19.46 53.07 7.77
C PRO A 398 18.83 52.37 6.58
N ALA A 399 17.84 53.01 5.98
CA ALA A 399 17.16 52.48 4.81
C ALA A 399 18.13 52.34 3.63
N SER A 400 18.11 51.19 2.96
CA SER A 400 18.82 50.96 1.70
C SER A 400 18.33 51.92 0.60
N SER A 401 19.12 52.13 -0.46
CA SER A 401 18.83 53.07 -1.55
C SER A 401 17.45 52.87 -2.18
N PHE A 402 17.05 51.62 -2.41
CA PHE A 402 15.70 51.29 -2.88
C PHE A 402 14.60 51.65 -1.87
N ILE A 403 14.86 51.49 -0.58
CA ILE A 403 13.88 51.78 0.48
C ILE A 403 13.72 53.30 0.67
N LEU A 404 14.80 54.07 0.57
CA LEU A 404 14.75 55.54 0.57
C LEU A 404 13.95 56.05 -0.61
N PHE A 405 14.25 55.55 -1.82
CA PHE A 405 13.48 55.83 -3.02
C PHE A 405 12.01 55.42 -2.89
N SER A 406 11.76 54.23 -2.34
CA SER A 406 10.42 53.69 -2.14
C SER A 406 9.59 54.53 -1.19
N LYS A 407 10.17 55.05 -0.11
CA LYS A 407 9.47 55.95 0.83
C LYS A 407 9.06 57.27 0.16
N GLU A 408 9.97 57.90 -0.56
CA GLU A 408 9.71 59.18 -1.23
C GLU A 408 8.68 59.00 -2.35
N THR A 409 8.87 57.99 -3.19
CA THR A 409 7.97 57.69 -4.32
C THR A 409 6.62 57.19 -3.82
N ARG A 410 6.56 56.50 -2.67
CA ARG A 410 5.30 56.14 -2.02
C ARG A 410 4.53 57.38 -1.61
N LYS A 411 5.20 58.33 -0.95
CA LYS A 411 4.57 59.57 -0.49
C LYS A 411 3.98 60.35 -1.67
N GLN A 412 4.77 60.50 -2.74
CA GLN A 412 4.31 61.11 -4.00
C GLN A 412 3.11 60.38 -4.60
N LEU A 413 3.18 59.04 -4.73
CA LEU A 413 2.09 58.24 -5.30
C LEU A 413 0.84 58.20 -4.41
N GLN A 414 0.99 58.38 -3.10
CA GLN A 414 -0.12 58.41 -2.14
C GLN A 414 -0.80 59.78 -2.08
N GLU A 415 -0.04 60.88 -2.24
CA GLU A 415 -0.58 62.23 -2.40
C GLU A 415 -1.28 62.39 -3.76
N GLU A 416 -0.69 61.84 -4.83
CA GLU A 416 -1.31 61.83 -6.16
C GLU A 416 -2.53 60.90 -6.26
N ARG A 417 -2.58 59.84 -5.44
CA ARG A 417 -3.60 58.79 -5.50
C ARG A 417 -3.98 58.25 -4.10
N PRO A 418 -4.66 59.06 -3.26
CA PRO A 418 -4.97 58.70 -1.87
C PRO A 418 -5.83 57.44 -1.71
N ASP A 419 -6.66 57.10 -2.69
CA ASP A 419 -7.54 55.92 -2.66
C ASP A 419 -6.90 54.62 -3.22
N THR A 420 -5.63 54.66 -3.62
CA THR A 420 -4.98 53.47 -4.20
C THR A 420 -4.47 52.49 -3.15
N ALA A 421 -4.72 51.20 -3.40
CA ALA A 421 -4.28 50.14 -2.51
C ALA A 421 -2.74 50.09 -2.39
N ASN A 422 -2.25 49.94 -1.16
CA ASN A 422 -0.82 49.88 -0.84
C ASN A 422 -0.02 48.85 -1.66
N SER A 423 -0.63 47.74 -2.07
CA SER A 423 0.02 46.74 -2.94
C SER A 423 0.30 47.28 -4.35
N THR A 424 -0.58 48.12 -4.87
CA THR A 424 -0.45 48.74 -6.19
C THR A 424 0.63 49.82 -6.16
N ILE A 425 0.64 50.65 -5.11
CA ILE A 425 1.69 51.66 -4.89
C ILE A 425 3.08 50.98 -4.82
N ASN A 426 3.20 49.85 -4.09
CA ASN A 426 4.44 49.06 -4.03
C ASN A 426 4.91 48.54 -5.39
N ALA A 427 3.98 48.07 -6.22
CA ALA A 427 4.29 47.60 -7.56
C ALA A 427 4.80 48.75 -8.44
N LEU A 428 4.13 49.91 -8.40
CA LEU A 428 4.54 51.11 -9.14
C LEU A 428 5.93 51.61 -8.73
N ILE A 429 6.23 51.61 -7.44
CA ILE A 429 7.56 51.95 -6.93
C ILE A 429 8.63 51.00 -7.48
N THR A 430 8.33 49.70 -7.53
CA THR A 430 9.29 48.69 -8.03
C THR A 430 9.56 48.88 -9.52
N VAL A 431 8.56 49.31 -10.29
CA VAL A 431 8.69 49.64 -11.71
C VAL A 431 9.51 50.93 -11.88
N LYS A 432 9.14 52.01 -11.19
CA LYS A 432 9.88 53.29 -11.25
C LYS A 432 11.35 53.12 -10.83
N TRP A 433 11.66 52.24 -9.87
CA TRP A 433 13.06 51.94 -9.51
C TRP A 433 13.85 51.26 -10.63
N LYS A 434 13.21 50.40 -11.42
CA LYS A 434 13.88 49.74 -12.55
C LYS A 434 14.13 50.72 -13.69
N GLU A 435 13.21 51.64 -13.90
CA GLU A 435 13.23 52.66 -14.96
C GLU A 435 14.16 53.85 -14.68
N LEU A 436 14.48 54.13 -13.40
CA LEU A 436 15.49 55.14 -13.03
C LEU A 436 16.82 54.88 -13.75
N SER A 437 17.42 55.94 -14.26
CA SER A 437 18.76 55.88 -14.84
C SER A 437 19.80 55.56 -13.76
N GLU A 438 20.98 55.09 -14.18
CA GLU A 438 22.05 54.75 -13.23
C GLU A 438 22.50 55.99 -12.43
N GLU A 439 22.45 57.18 -13.03
CA GLU A 439 22.76 58.46 -12.37
C GLU A 439 21.74 58.83 -11.28
N GLU A 440 20.46 58.55 -11.52
CA GLU A 440 19.40 58.80 -10.53
C GLU A 440 19.44 57.75 -9.41
N LYS A 441 19.73 56.48 -9.74
CA LYS A 441 20.03 55.43 -8.76
C LYS A 441 21.26 55.79 -7.94
N GLN A 442 22.27 56.41 -8.54
CA GLN A 442 23.49 56.84 -7.85
C GLN A 442 23.20 57.90 -6.78
N LYS A 443 22.27 58.83 -7.02
CA LYS A 443 21.81 59.79 -5.98
C LYS A 443 21.22 59.07 -4.76
N TRP A 444 20.44 58.01 -4.97
CA TRP A 444 19.87 57.21 -3.87
C TRP A 444 20.90 56.29 -3.21
N ASN A 445 21.85 55.77 -3.97
CA ASN A 445 22.98 55.00 -3.46
C ASN A 445 23.90 55.86 -2.60
N ALA A 446 24.17 57.10 -2.99
CA ALA A 446 24.94 58.07 -2.20
C ALA A 446 24.23 58.40 -0.87
N LYS A 447 22.93 58.70 -0.90
CA LYS A 447 22.14 58.92 0.32
C LYS A 447 22.10 57.70 1.25
N ALA A 448 22.03 56.50 0.69
CA ALA A 448 22.10 55.26 1.47
C ALA A 448 23.50 55.01 2.05
N ALA A 449 24.56 55.38 1.32
CA ALA A 449 25.94 55.27 1.79
C ALA A 449 26.24 56.26 2.91
N GLU A 450 25.74 57.50 2.81
CA GLU A 450 25.82 58.52 3.85
C GLU A 450 25.11 58.06 5.12
N GLY A 451 23.85 57.63 5.03
CA GLY A 451 23.13 57.08 6.19
C GLY A 451 23.83 55.86 6.79
N MET A 452 24.44 54.99 5.96
CA MET A 452 25.25 53.85 6.45
C MET A 452 26.54 54.29 7.14
N ALA A 453 27.15 55.40 6.71
CA ALA A 453 28.33 55.98 7.36
C ALA A 453 27.98 56.63 8.69
N GLU A 454 26.84 57.32 8.78
CA GLU A 454 26.29 57.86 10.02
C GLU A 454 25.96 56.74 11.00
N TYR A 455 25.23 55.71 10.55
CA TYR A 455 24.95 54.52 11.36
C TYR A 455 26.21 53.82 11.84
N LYS A 456 27.28 53.81 11.03
CA LYS A 456 28.56 53.24 11.45
C LYS A 456 29.17 54.05 12.59
N LYS A 457 29.15 55.38 12.51
CA LYS A 457 29.60 56.29 13.58
C LYS A 457 28.74 56.14 14.85
N GLU A 458 27.42 56.13 14.70
CA GLU A 458 26.49 55.91 15.82
C GLU A 458 26.67 54.53 16.46
N MET A 459 26.91 53.49 15.67
CA MET A 459 27.21 52.15 16.18
C MET A 459 28.56 52.09 16.90
N GLU A 460 29.57 52.83 16.43
CA GLU A 460 30.87 52.95 17.11
C GLU A 460 30.75 53.71 18.44
N GLU A 461 29.94 54.77 18.48
CA GLU A 461 29.61 55.51 19.71
C GLU A 461 28.76 54.69 20.67
N TYR A 462 27.76 53.97 20.16
CA TYR A 462 26.95 53.04 20.94
C TYR A 462 27.82 51.91 21.53
N ASN A 463 28.76 51.36 20.75
CA ASN A 463 29.71 50.37 21.23
C ASN A 463 30.69 50.95 22.27
N LYS A 464 31.09 52.22 22.16
CA LYS A 464 31.89 52.94 23.18
C LYS A 464 31.09 53.26 24.44
N SER A 465 29.80 53.56 24.30
CA SER A 465 28.88 53.88 25.40
C SER A 465 28.40 52.66 26.16
N LYS A 466 28.49 51.47 25.55
CA LYS A 466 28.28 50.20 26.26
C LYS A 466 29.40 50.03 27.28
N PRO A 467 29.10 49.98 28.59
CA PRO A 467 30.12 49.64 29.57
C PRO A 467 30.67 48.26 29.23
N SER A 468 31.99 48.15 29.20
CA SER A 468 32.70 46.87 29.18
C SER A 468 32.25 46.06 30.40
N THR A 469 31.23 45.22 30.22
CA THR A 469 30.95 44.14 31.15
C THR A 469 32.01 43.08 30.93
N SER A 470 33.16 43.30 31.57
CA SER A 470 34.06 42.24 31.98
C SER A 470 33.32 41.38 33.01
N ASN A 471 32.98 40.14 32.64
CA ASN A 471 33.06 38.93 33.47
C ASN A 471 32.79 37.70 32.62
#